data_AF-A0A1R1BXI5-F1
#
_entry.id   AF-A0A1R1BXI5-F1
#
_cell.length_a   1.000
_cell.length_b   1.000
_cell.length_c   1.000
_cell.angle_alpha   90.00
_cell.angle_beta   90.00
_cell.angle_gamma   90.00
#
_symmetry.space_group_name_H-M   'P 1'
#
loop_
_entity.id
_entity.type
_entity.pdbx_description
1 polymer ?
#
loop_
_entity_poly.entity_id
_entity_poly.type
_entity_poly.pdbx_seq_one_letter_code
_entity_poly.pdbx_strand_id
1 'polypeptide(L)'
;MNHGKITVKLLSNLNMIPSGHCVVPSSISENGWAGWLPIINMITLPQISYCIGMNFSKNEIIEYIISKDDHQWFWNFEHCETDFSNLKESQQYLLFDARERSVKERLEKNGLTYPSDMQDVISLFISLGLILEYLDDDQVLRLDLLIRPFPKVSSVLKY
;
A
#
# COMPACT_ATOMS: atom_id res chain seq x y z
N MET A 1 5.49 -23.72 -4.87
CA MET A 1 4.40 -24.01 -5.84
C MET A 1 3.39 -22.87 -5.81
N ASN A 2 3.22 -22.13 -6.91
CA ASN A 2 2.23 -21.05 -7.02
C ASN A 2 0.85 -21.66 -7.26
N HIS A 3 0.04 -21.75 -6.21
CA HIS A 3 -1.30 -22.37 -6.20
C HIS A 3 -2.33 -21.52 -6.97
N GLY A 4 -2.16 -21.35 -8.29
CA GLY A 4 -3.05 -20.55 -9.13
C GLY A 4 -3.02 -19.04 -8.84
N LYS A 5 -2.02 -18.55 -8.08
CA LYS A 5 -1.82 -17.14 -7.79
C LYS A 5 -1.13 -16.45 -8.97
N ILE A 6 -1.68 -15.31 -9.39
CA ILE A 6 -1.06 -14.36 -10.31
C ILE A 6 -0.47 -13.24 -9.47
N THR A 7 0.79 -12.92 -9.70
CA THR A 7 1.53 -11.88 -9.00
C THR A 7 2.25 -10.96 -9.99
N VAL A 8 2.73 -9.81 -9.53
CA VAL A 8 3.48 -8.87 -10.38
C VAL A 8 4.76 -9.50 -10.92
N LYS A 9 5.52 -10.24 -10.10
CA LYS A 9 6.71 -10.96 -10.57
C LYS A 9 6.37 -11.96 -11.67
N LEU A 10 5.28 -12.73 -11.52
CA LEU A 10 4.86 -13.68 -12.55
C LEU A 10 4.56 -12.96 -13.87
N LEU A 11 3.79 -11.86 -13.81
CA LEU A 11 3.46 -11.09 -15.01
C LEU A 11 4.70 -10.44 -15.64
N SER A 12 5.63 -9.94 -14.83
CA SER A 12 6.90 -9.38 -15.29
C SER A 12 7.75 -10.44 -16.01
N ASN A 13 7.91 -11.63 -15.41
CA ASN A 13 8.66 -12.75 -16.01
C ASN A 13 8.06 -13.25 -17.34
N LEU A 14 6.76 -13.05 -17.53
CA LEU A 14 6.04 -13.38 -18.77
C LEU A 14 6.04 -12.23 -19.78
N ASN A 15 6.74 -11.13 -19.50
CA ASN A 15 6.74 -9.89 -20.30
C ASN A 15 5.33 -9.31 -20.53
N MET A 16 4.43 -9.48 -19.55
CA MET A 16 3.05 -8.98 -19.60
C MET A 16 2.89 -7.57 -19.00
N ILE A 17 3.96 -7.01 -18.42
CA ILE A 17 4.01 -5.64 -17.91
C ILE A 17 4.90 -4.83 -18.86
N PRO A 18 4.37 -3.85 -19.60
CA PRO A 18 5.18 -2.98 -20.43
C PRO A 18 6.23 -2.24 -19.59
N SER A 19 7.42 -2.01 -20.16
CA SER A 19 8.47 -1.25 -19.46
C SER A 19 7.97 0.13 -19.04
N GLY A 20 8.35 0.58 -17.83
CA GLY A 20 7.88 1.85 -17.27
C GLY A 20 6.45 1.84 -16.72
N HIS A 21 5.73 0.71 -16.79
CA HIS A 21 4.37 0.59 -16.28
C HIS A 21 4.33 -0.21 -14.97
N CYS A 22 3.26 -0.02 -14.20
CA CYS A 22 2.95 -0.83 -13.03
C CYS A 22 1.62 -1.56 -13.24
N VAL A 23 1.40 -2.62 -12.46
CA VAL A 23 0.12 -3.33 -12.45
C VAL A 23 -0.45 -3.31 -11.04
N VAL A 24 -1.66 -2.78 -10.93
CA VAL A 24 -2.41 -2.73 -9.68
C VAL A 24 -3.66 -3.61 -9.82
N PRO A 25 -3.98 -4.47 -8.84
CA PRO A 25 -5.19 -5.29 -8.89
C PRO A 25 -6.45 -4.42 -8.95
N SER A 26 -7.31 -4.63 -9.96
CA SER A 26 -8.61 -3.92 -10.04
C SER A 26 -9.47 -4.15 -8.80
N SER A 27 -9.31 -5.33 -8.19
CA SER A 27 -9.99 -5.73 -6.97
C SER A 27 -9.69 -4.89 -5.74
N ILE A 28 -8.69 -3.99 -5.77
CA ILE A 28 -8.54 -2.96 -4.72
C ILE A 28 -9.77 -2.06 -4.69
N SER A 29 -10.23 -1.62 -5.86
CA SER A 29 -11.43 -0.80 -5.99
C SER A 29 -12.68 -1.65 -5.77
N GLU A 30 -12.75 -2.82 -6.41
CA GLU A 30 -13.95 -3.69 -6.35
C GLU A 30 -14.23 -4.21 -4.93
N ASN A 31 -13.20 -4.48 -4.13
CA ASN A 31 -13.33 -4.98 -2.76
C ASN A 31 -13.36 -3.85 -1.71
N GLY A 32 -13.36 -2.57 -2.11
CA GLY A 32 -13.50 -1.44 -1.19
C GLY A 32 -12.27 -1.15 -0.31
N TRP A 33 -11.07 -1.63 -0.70
CA TRP A 33 -9.84 -1.42 0.09
C TRP A 33 -9.50 0.05 0.28
N ALA A 34 -9.92 0.93 -0.63
CA ALA A 34 -9.77 2.38 -0.49
C ALA A 34 -10.44 2.96 0.77
N GLY A 35 -11.41 2.28 1.37
CA GLY A 35 -12.01 2.69 2.65
C GLY A 35 -11.25 2.18 3.89
N TRP A 36 -10.33 1.23 3.72
CA TRP A 36 -9.67 0.50 4.80
C TRP A 36 -8.18 0.77 4.90
N LEU A 37 -7.58 1.26 3.81
CA LEU A 37 -6.17 1.57 3.78
C LEU A 37 -5.93 3.07 4.05
N PRO A 38 -4.86 3.43 4.76
CA PRO A 38 -4.36 4.80 4.84
C PRO A 38 -4.25 5.49 3.48
N ILE A 39 -4.42 6.81 3.40
CA ILE A 39 -4.37 7.53 2.10
C ILE A 39 -3.07 7.28 1.33
N ILE A 40 -1.96 7.20 2.07
CA ILE A 40 -0.62 6.91 1.57
C ILE A 40 -0.56 5.61 0.76
N ASN A 41 -1.36 4.62 1.13
CA ASN A 41 -1.38 3.30 0.48
C ASN A 41 -1.92 3.36 -0.95
N MET A 42 -2.71 4.38 -1.29
CA MET A 42 -3.20 4.57 -2.67
C MET A 42 -2.07 4.97 -3.62
N ILE A 43 -1.03 5.64 -3.12
CA ILE A 43 0.09 6.13 -3.92
C ILE A 43 1.26 5.13 -3.90
N THR A 44 1.53 4.51 -2.75
CA THR A 44 2.67 3.60 -2.59
C THR A 44 2.50 2.28 -3.31
N LEU A 45 1.28 1.72 -3.38
CA LEU A 45 1.10 0.40 -3.98
C LEU A 45 1.45 0.32 -5.49
N PRO A 46 1.08 1.31 -6.34
CA PRO A 46 1.60 1.41 -7.71
C PRO A 46 3.14 1.45 -7.78
N GLN A 47 3.78 2.21 -6.89
CA GLN A 47 5.24 2.33 -6.84
C GLN A 47 5.91 1.01 -6.45
N ILE A 48 5.39 0.33 -5.43
CA ILE A 48 5.84 -1.01 -5.03
C ILE A 48 5.70 -1.98 -6.22
N SER A 49 4.55 -1.97 -6.92
CA SER A 49 4.33 -2.80 -8.11
C SER A 49 5.37 -2.54 -9.20
N TYR A 50 5.65 -1.27 -9.49
CA TYR A 50 6.70 -0.89 -10.42
C TYR A 50 8.07 -1.45 -10.02
N CYS A 51 8.48 -1.25 -8.77
CA CYS A 51 9.78 -1.73 -8.29
C CYS A 51 9.90 -3.26 -8.29
N ILE A 52 8.80 -3.99 -7.99
CA ILE A 52 8.75 -5.45 -8.14
C ILE A 52 8.95 -5.84 -9.61
N GLY A 53 8.29 -5.14 -10.54
CA GLY A 53 8.48 -5.34 -11.98
C GLY A 53 9.93 -5.13 -12.43
N MET A 54 10.63 -4.19 -11.79
CA MET A 54 12.07 -3.90 -11.99
C MET A 54 13.01 -4.83 -11.21
N ASN A 55 12.48 -5.85 -10.53
CA ASN A 55 13.23 -6.81 -9.73
C ASN A 55 14.07 -6.16 -8.61
N PHE A 56 13.52 -5.17 -7.91
CA PHE A 56 14.14 -4.59 -6.73
C PHE A 56 14.00 -5.53 -5.52
N SER A 57 14.96 -5.48 -4.60
CA SER A 57 14.87 -6.05 -3.25
C SER A 57 13.95 -5.21 -2.36
N LYS A 58 13.55 -5.75 -1.21
CA LYS A 58 12.72 -5.02 -0.23
C LYS A 58 13.34 -3.68 0.17
N ASN A 59 14.65 -3.67 0.42
CA ASN A 59 15.35 -2.46 0.85
C ASN A 59 15.42 -1.42 -0.28
N GLU A 60 15.72 -1.85 -1.51
CA GLU A 60 15.73 -0.97 -2.68
C GLU A 60 14.33 -0.38 -2.96
N ILE A 61 13.25 -1.14 -2.72
CA ILE A 61 11.88 -0.62 -2.82
C ILE A 61 11.66 0.51 -1.82
N ILE A 62 12.06 0.30 -0.56
CA ILE A 62 11.92 1.31 0.50
C ILE A 62 12.71 2.57 0.16
N GLU A 63 13.98 2.41 -0.20
CA GLU A 63 14.87 3.51 -0.59
C GLU A 63 14.34 4.26 -1.82
N TYR A 64 13.82 3.53 -2.82
CA TYR A 64 13.23 4.13 -4.01
C TYR A 64 12.01 5.00 -3.64
N ILE A 65 11.10 4.48 -2.83
CA ILE A 65 9.88 5.23 -2.45
C ILE A 65 10.24 6.45 -1.61
N ILE A 66 11.18 6.31 -0.66
CA ILE A 66 11.67 7.42 0.16
C ILE A 66 12.37 8.47 -0.71
N SER A 67 13.24 8.07 -1.63
CA SER A 67 14.02 9.00 -2.48
C SER A 67 13.18 9.72 -3.53
N LYS A 68 12.00 9.20 -3.84
CA LYS A 68 11.08 9.83 -4.77
C LYS A 68 10.30 10.98 -4.15
N ASP A 69 10.44 11.25 -2.86
CA ASP A 69 9.53 12.18 -2.22
C ASP A 69 10.09 13.09 -1.11
N ASP A 70 9.49 14.28 -1.06
CA ASP A 70 9.86 15.46 -0.25
C ASP A 70 8.71 15.90 0.69
N HIS A 71 7.63 15.11 0.81
CA HIS A 71 6.40 15.53 1.53
C HIS A 71 6.01 14.61 2.70
N GLN A 72 5.11 15.11 3.57
CA GLN A 72 4.52 14.36 4.69
C GLN A 72 3.42 13.42 4.17
N TRP A 73 3.76 12.15 3.94
CA TRP A 73 2.80 11.16 3.43
C TRP A 73 1.90 10.58 4.51
N PHE A 74 2.36 10.65 5.75
CA PHE A 74 1.67 10.08 6.90
C PHE A 74 0.82 11.15 7.56
N TRP A 75 -0.45 10.83 7.76
CA TRP A 75 -1.37 11.74 8.44
C TRP A 75 -0.93 11.98 9.88
N ASN A 76 -0.67 13.24 10.21
CA ASN A 76 -0.33 13.63 11.57
C ASN A 76 -1.61 13.89 12.38
N PHE A 77 -2.01 12.90 13.18
CA PHE A 77 -3.22 12.98 14.02
C PHE A 77 -3.12 13.98 15.18
N GLU A 78 -1.91 14.39 15.56
CA GLU A 78 -1.64 15.33 16.65
C GLU A 78 -1.60 16.78 16.17
N HIS A 79 -1.33 16.98 14.89
CA HIS A 79 -1.34 18.30 14.28
C HIS A 79 -2.71 18.60 13.68
N CYS A 80 -3.44 19.52 14.31
CA CYS A 80 -4.62 20.13 13.71
C CYS A 80 -4.17 21.32 12.87
N GLU A 81 -4.33 21.26 11.55
CA GLU A 81 -4.05 22.41 10.71
C GLU A 81 -5.13 23.47 10.98
N THR A 82 -4.70 24.69 11.32
CA THR A 82 -5.61 25.78 11.70
C THR A 82 -5.61 26.94 10.72
N ASP A 83 -4.59 27.02 9.87
CA ASP A 83 -4.32 28.16 9.00
C ASP A 83 -4.73 27.85 7.56
N PHE A 84 -6.04 27.86 7.32
CA PHE A 84 -6.60 27.63 5.98
C PHE A 84 -6.80 28.94 5.22
N SER A 85 -6.47 28.95 3.94
CA SER A 85 -6.66 30.11 3.07
C SER A 85 -8.14 30.35 2.75
N ASN A 86 -8.98 29.31 2.80
CA ASN A 86 -10.41 29.40 2.54
C ASN A 86 -11.22 28.23 3.16
N LEU A 87 -12.55 28.37 3.17
CA LEU A 87 -13.48 27.37 3.72
C LEU A 87 -13.42 26.00 3.00
N LYS A 88 -13.14 25.98 1.69
CA LYS A 88 -13.08 24.72 0.94
C LYS A 88 -11.87 23.88 1.38
N GLU A 89 -10.74 24.54 1.60
CA GLU A 89 -9.52 23.92 2.10
C GLU A 89 -9.73 23.34 3.51
N SER A 90 -10.35 24.10 4.42
CA SER A 90 -10.65 23.59 5.76
C SER A 90 -11.63 22.41 5.75
N GLN A 91 -12.66 22.45 4.91
CA GLN A 91 -13.59 21.33 4.74
C GLN A 91 -12.92 20.09 4.17
N GLN A 92 -12.00 20.26 3.22
CA GLN A 92 -11.24 19.16 2.64
C GLN A 92 -10.31 18.53 3.66
N TYR A 93 -9.60 19.34 4.46
CA TYR A 93 -8.78 18.84 5.56
C TYR A 93 -9.61 18.05 6.58
N LEU A 94 -10.74 18.60 7.06
CA LEU A 94 -11.62 17.92 8.02
C LEU A 94 -12.16 16.58 7.50
N LEU A 95 -12.45 16.50 6.20
CA LEU A 95 -12.89 15.26 5.56
C LEU A 95 -11.79 14.20 5.56
N PHE A 96 -10.55 14.59 5.23
CA PHE A 96 -9.41 13.68 5.28
C PHE A 96 -9.07 13.26 6.72
N ASP A 97 -9.07 14.19 7.68
CA ASP A 97 -8.84 13.86 9.09
C ASP A 97 -9.84 12.84 9.61
N ALA A 98 -11.14 13.08 9.36
CA ALA A 98 -12.21 12.15 9.75
C ALA A 98 -12.04 10.77 9.09
N ARG A 99 -11.65 10.73 7.81
CA ARG A 99 -11.36 9.48 7.09
C ARG A 99 -10.17 8.75 7.71
N GLU A 100 -9.03 9.40 7.89
CA GLU A 100 -7.82 8.77 8.42
C GLU A 100 -8.04 8.27 9.85
N ARG A 101 -8.77 9.03 10.69
CA ARG A 101 -9.14 8.58 12.05
C ARG A 101 -10.00 7.33 11.99
N SER A 102 -11.00 7.31 11.11
CA SER A 102 -11.86 6.15 10.92
C SER A 102 -11.08 4.92 10.42
N VAL A 103 -10.10 5.12 9.52
CA VAL A 103 -9.19 4.06 9.06
C VAL A 103 -8.32 3.55 10.21
N LYS A 104 -7.68 4.45 10.97
CA LYS A 104 -6.87 4.12 12.13
C LYS A 104 -7.64 3.27 13.14
N GLU A 105 -8.83 3.70 13.53
CA GLU A 105 -9.69 2.94 14.45
C GLU A 105 -10.05 1.55 13.91
N ARG A 106 -10.35 1.43 12.61
CA ARG A 106 -10.65 0.13 11.98
C ARG A 106 -9.44 -0.80 11.99
N LEU A 107 -8.24 -0.28 11.71
CA LEU A 107 -7.00 -1.05 11.79
C LEU A 107 -6.72 -1.52 13.22
N GLU A 108 -6.79 -0.60 14.18
CA GLU A 108 -6.53 -0.89 15.60
C GLU A 108 -7.50 -1.92 16.18
N LYS A 109 -8.79 -1.84 15.82
CA LYS A 109 -9.79 -2.86 16.18
C LYS A 109 -9.47 -4.26 15.63
N ASN A 110 -8.70 -4.32 14.54
CA ASN A 110 -8.24 -5.57 13.93
C ASN A 110 -6.82 -5.96 14.36
N GLY A 111 -6.25 -5.28 15.36
CA GLY A 111 -4.91 -5.57 15.88
C GLY A 111 -3.78 -5.11 14.96
N LEU A 112 -4.06 -4.17 14.04
CA LEU A 112 -3.11 -3.57 13.13
C LEU A 112 -2.79 -2.14 13.54
N THR A 113 -1.62 -1.66 13.18
CA THR A 113 -1.17 -0.31 13.47
C THR A 113 -1.33 0.57 12.23
N TYR A 114 -1.75 1.82 12.43
CA TYR A 114 -1.69 2.83 11.38
C TYR A 114 -0.22 3.17 11.09
N PRO A 115 0.23 3.12 9.81
CA PRO A 115 1.64 3.23 9.50
C PRO A 115 2.19 4.63 9.76
N SER A 116 3.43 4.69 10.24
CA SER A 116 4.17 5.93 10.51
C SER A 116 5.38 6.12 9.60
N ASP A 117 5.84 5.05 8.94
CA ASP A 117 6.90 5.06 7.95
C ASP A 117 6.65 4.03 6.82
N MET A 118 7.55 3.96 5.84
CA MET A 118 7.42 3.04 4.70
C MET A 118 7.56 1.56 5.10
N GLN A 119 8.32 1.30 6.16
CA GLN A 119 8.49 -0.04 6.69
C GLN A 119 7.16 -0.54 7.27
N ASP A 120 6.44 0.32 7.99
CA ASP A 120 5.09 0.05 8.49
C ASP A 120 4.09 -0.16 7.35
N VAL A 121 4.16 0.64 6.27
CA VAL A 121 3.28 0.47 5.09
C VAL A 121 3.45 -0.92 4.48
N ILE A 122 4.71 -1.33 4.24
CA ILE A 122 5.00 -2.65 3.69
C ILE A 122 4.54 -3.75 4.66
N SER A 123 4.81 -3.57 5.96
CA SER A 123 4.41 -4.54 6.98
C SER A 123 2.88 -4.69 7.03
N LEU A 124 2.14 -3.58 6.96
CA LEU A 124 0.68 -3.58 6.88
C LEU A 124 0.20 -4.34 5.63
N PHE A 125 0.78 -4.09 4.46
CA PHE A 125 0.41 -4.80 3.23
C PHE A 125 0.69 -6.31 3.29
N ILE A 126 1.77 -6.72 3.95
CA ILE A 126 2.06 -8.13 4.20
C ILE A 126 1.03 -8.72 5.17
N SER A 127 0.74 -8.06 6.29
CA SER A 127 -0.26 -8.51 7.27
C SER A 127 -1.66 -8.64 6.68
N LEU A 128 -2.01 -7.77 5.72
CA LEU A 128 -3.28 -7.82 4.99
C LEU A 128 -3.30 -8.86 3.85
N GLY A 129 -2.16 -9.51 3.57
CA GLY A 129 -2.03 -10.49 2.49
C GLY A 129 -2.08 -9.89 1.09
N LEU A 130 -1.81 -8.59 0.96
CA LEU A 130 -1.74 -7.91 -0.35
C LEU A 130 -0.38 -8.16 -1.01
N ILE A 131 0.68 -8.13 -0.20
CA ILE A 131 2.06 -8.36 -0.60
C ILE A 131 2.56 -9.67 0.02
N LEU A 132 3.35 -10.41 -0.73
CA LEU A 132 4.09 -11.59 -0.30
C LEU A 132 5.55 -11.18 -0.07
N GLU A 133 6.12 -11.68 1.02
CA GLU A 133 7.55 -11.55 1.31
C GLU A 133 8.21 -12.93 1.20
N TYR A 134 9.38 -12.99 0.55
CA TYR A 134 10.11 -14.23 0.33
C TYR A 134 11.61 -13.97 0.10
N LEU A 135 12.43 -14.98 0.32
CA LEU A 135 13.84 -15.00 -0.09
C LEU A 135 13.94 -15.60 -1.49
N ASP A 136 14.70 -14.96 -2.38
CA ASP A 136 15.05 -15.54 -3.67
C ASP A 136 16.20 -16.56 -3.57
N ASP A 137 16.63 -17.07 -4.71
CA ASP A 137 17.71 -18.06 -4.80
C ASP A 137 19.05 -17.51 -4.27
N ASP A 138 19.24 -16.19 -4.34
CA ASP A 138 20.42 -15.46 -3.85
C ASP A 138 20.30 -15.03 -2.37
N GLN A 139 19.28 -15.52 -1.65
CA GLN A 139 18.98 -15.14 -0.25
C GLN A 139 18.68 -13.64 -0.06
N VAL A 140 18.22 -12.97 -1.12
CA VAL A 140 17.78 -11.57 -1.07
C VAL A 140 16.30 -11.51 -0.72
N LEU A 141 15.95 -10.71 0.28
CA LEU A 141 14.57 -10.49 0.69
C LEU A 141 13.84 -9.65 -0.36
N ARG A 142 12.80 -10.21 -0.95
CA ARG A 142 12.00 -9.60 -2.01
C ARG A 142 10.53 -9.57 -1.66
N LEU A 143 9.84 -8.65 -2.32
CA LEU A 143 8.39 -8.51 -2.27
C LEU A 143 7.77 -8.99 -3.58
N ASP A 144 6.53 -9.44 -3.52
CA ASP A 144 5.70 -9.68 -4.69
C ASP A 144 4.26 -9.25 -4.41
N LEU A 145 3.63 -8.59 -5.35
CA LEU A 145 2.27 -8.06 -5.19
C LEU A 145 1.29 -9.06 -5.77
N LEU A 146 0.32 -9.47 -4.95
CA LEU A 146 -0.72 -10.39 -5.38
C LEU A 146 -1.68 -9.66 -6.34
N ILE A 147 -1.94 -10.22 -7.52
CA ILE A 147 -2.91 -9.70 -8.49
C ILE A 147 -4.20 -10.51 -8.44
N ARG A 148 -4.11 -11.85 -8.39
CA ARG A 148 -5.27 -12.72 -8.31
C ARG A 148 -4.95 -14.04 -7.62
N PRO A 149 -5.83 -14.59 -6.77
CA PRO A 149 -7.00 -13.93 -6.19
C PRO A 149 -6.56 -12.83 -5.21
N PHE A 150 -7.05 -11.61 -5.40
CA PHE A 150 -6.79 -10.53 -4.46
C PHE A 150 -7.73 -10.66 -3.24
N PRO A 151 -7.24 -10.49 -2.01
CA PRO A 151 -8.06 -10.69 -0.83
C PRO A 151 -9.23 -9.69 -0.78
N LYS A 152 -10.36 -10.15 -0.27
CA LYS A 152 -11.50 -9.29 0.07
C LYS A 152 -11.28 -8.71 1.46
N VAL A 153 -11.64 -7.46 1.68
CA VAL A 153 -11.57 -6.84 3.01
C VAL A 153 -12.23 -7.72 4.06
N SER A 154 -13.47 -8.19 3.80
CA SER A 154 -14.22 -9.03 4.74
C SER A 154 -13.61 -10.40 5.04
N SER A 155 -12.64 -10.85 4.23
CA SER A 155 -11.92 -12.10 4.48
C SER A 155 -10.69 -11.91 5.37
N VAL A 156 -10.27 -10.66 5.58
CA VAL A 156 -9.04 -10.30 6.32
C VAL A 156 -9.38 -9.51 7.58
N LEU A 157 -10.31 -8.57 7.49
CA LEU A 157 -10.70 -7.64 8.55
C LEU A 157 -12.14 -7.87 8.98
N LYS A 158 -12.37 -7.74 10.28
CA LYS A 158 -13.69 -7.74 10.91
C LYS A 158 -14.27 -6.33 10.86
N TYR A 159 -15.58 -6.25 10.60
CA TYR A 159 -16.37 -5.01 10.60
C TYR A 159 -16.62 -4.48 12.02
#